data_AF-A0A377DRU6-F1
#
_entry.id   AF-A0A377DRU6-F1
#
_cell.length_a   1.000
_cell.length_b   1.000
_cell.length_c   1.000
_cell.angle_alpha   90.00
_cell.angle_beta   90.00
_cell.angle_gamma   90.00
#
_symmetry.space_group_name_H-M   'P 1'
#
loop_
_entity.id
_entity.type
_entity.pdbx_description
1 polymer ?
#
loop_
_entity_poly.entity_id
_entity_poly.type
_entity_poly.pdbx_seq_one_letter_code
_entity_poly.pdbx_strand_id
1 'polypeptide(L)'
;MTEKVKQHAAPVTGSDEIDIGRLVGTVIEARWWVIGITAVFALCAVVYTFFATPIYSADALVQIEQNSGNSLVQDIGSALANKPPASDARDPVDSFASGAW
;
A
#
# COMPACT_ATOMS: atom_id res chain seq x y z
N MET A 1 -26.16 -73.92 32.41
CA MET A 1 -25.83 -73.33 31.10
C MET A 1 -25.44 -71.88 31.39
N THR A 2 -24.14 -71.59 31.44
CA THR A 2 -23.64 -70.29 31.92
C THR A 2 -23.54 -69.31 30.76
N GLU A 3 -24.32 -68.24 30.85
CA GLU A 3 -24.29 -67.10 29.93
C GLU A 3 -22.93 -66.39 30.04
N LYS A 4 -22.16 -66.38 28.93
CA LYS A 4 -21.10 -65.40 28.74
C LYS A 4 -21.68 -64.22 27.99
N VAL A 5 -22.10 -63.19 28.71
CA VAL A 5 -22.36 -61.86 28.15
C VAL A 5 -21.04 -61.33 27.61
N LYS A 6 -20.84 -61.46 26.30
CA LYS A 6 -19.75 -60.83 25.58
C LYS A 6 -20.07 -59.33 25.51
N GLN A 7 -19.64 -58.57 26.51
CA GLN A 7 -19.60 -57.11 26.41
C GLN A 7 -18.72 -56.74 25.21
N HIS A 8 -19.35 -56.33 24.11
CA HIS A 8 -18.69 -55.57 23.06
C HIS A 8 -18.58 -54.13 23.57
N ALA A 9 -17.52 -53.85 24.33
CA ALA A 9 -17.03 -52.49 24.42
C ALA A 9 -16.41 -52.16 23.05
N ALA A 10 -17.00 -51.20 22.33
CA ALA A 10 -16.34 -50.63 21.17
C ALA A 10 -15.03 -50.00 21.65
N PRO A 11 -13.89 -50.24 20.99
CA PRO A 11 -12.66 -49.55 21.33
C PRO A 11 -12.86 -48.09 20.94
N VAL A 12 -12.99 -47.21 21.93
CA VAL A 12 -12.79 -45.78 21.73
C VAL A 12 -11.28 -45.55 21.63
N THR A 13 -10.74 -45.82 20.44
CA THR A 13 -9.36 -45.50 20.10
C THR A 13 -9.19 -43.98 20.14
N GLY A 14 -8.41 -43.51 21.12
CA GLY A 14 -7.67 -42.24 21.16
C GLY A 14 -8.33 -41.01 20.53
N SER A 15 -9.02 -40.22 21.34
CA SER A 15 -9.52 -38.88 20.99
C SER A 15 -8.46 -37.77 21.04
N ASP A 16 -7.16 -38.12 21.03
CA ASP A 16 -6.05 -37.16 21.22
C ASP A 16 -5.35 -36.76 19.90
N GLU A 17 -5.68 -37.45 18.79
CA GLU A 17 -5.22 -37.08 17.45
C GLU A 17 -6.38 -36.51 16.63
N ILE A 18 -6.14 -35.35 16.00
CA ILE A 18 -7.12 -34.71 15.12
C ILE A 18 -7.00 -35.30 13.71
N ASP A 19 -8.03 -36.02 13.27
CA ASP A 19 -8.08 -36.61 11.93
C ASP A 19 -8.48 -35.56 10.88
N ILE A 20 -7.50 -34.79 10.40
CA ILE A 20 -7.71 -33.75 9.38
C ILE A 20 -8.37 -34.32 8.11
N GLY A 21 -8.00 -35.53 7.69
CA GLY A 21 -8.57 -36.19 6.52
C GLY A 21 -10.08 -36.45 6.66
N ARG A 22 -10.55 -36.82 7.86
CA ARG A 22 -11.96 -37.04 8.14
C ARG A 22 -12.75 -35.74 8.19
N LEU A 23 -12.16 -34.67 8.75
CA LEU A 23 -12.77 -33.34 8.74
C LEU A 23 -12.94 -32.83 7.30
N VAL A 24 -11.89 -32.88 6.49
CA VAL A 24 -11.94 -32.42 5.09
C VAL A 24 -12.95 -33.25 4.28
N GLY A 25 -12.98 -34.58 4.47
CA GLY A 25 -13.99 -35.44 3.85
C GLY A 25 -15.42 -35.03 4.20
N THR A 26 -15.68 -34.67 5.46
CA THR A 26 -16.99 -34.21 5.91
C THR A 26 -17.40 -32.89 5.24
N VAL A 27 -16.46 -31.96 5.05
CA VAL A 27 -16.70 -30.69 4.37
C VAL A 27 -16.98 -30.90 2.87
N ILE A 28 -16.26 -31.80 2.21
CA ILE A 28 -16.46 -32.12 0.78
C ILE A 28 -17.81 -32.80 0.53
N GLU A 29 -18.27 -33.65 1.45
CA GLU A 29 -19.60 -34.24 1.41
C GLU A 29 -20.68 -33.14 1.47
N ALA A 30 -20.49 -32.18 2.36
CA ALA A 30 -21.40 -31.05 2.54
C ALA A 30 -21.13 -29.87 1.58
N ARG A 31 -20.39 -30.05 0.47
CA ARG A 31 -19.92 -28.94 -0.39
C ARG A 31 -21.02 -27.98 -0.82
N TRP A 32 -22.22 -28.49 -1.11
CA TRP A 32 -23.36 -27.68 -1.54
C TRP A 32 -23.95 -26.84 -0.41
N TRP A 33 -23.97 -27.37 0.81
CA TRP A 33 -24.38 -26.62 2.00
C TRP A 33 -23.37 -25.52 2.35
N VAL A 34 -22.08 -25.84 2.26
CA VAL A 34 -21.00 -24.87 2.47
C VAL A 34 -21.07 -23.73 1.46
N ILE A 35 -21.25 -24.06 0.18
CA ILE A 35 -21.43 -23.04 -0.87
C ILE A 35 -22.70 -22.23 -0.63
N GLY A 36 -23.82 -22.89 -0.31
CA GLY A 36 -25.10 -22.22 -0.07
C GLY A 36 -25.04 -21.21 1.07
N ILE A 37 -24.54 -21.61 2.24
CA ILE A 37 -24.45 -20.70 3.39
C ILE A 37 -23.47 -19.55 3.13
N THR A 38 -22.33 -19.84 2.50
CA THR A 38 -21.34 -18.81 2.12
C THR A 38 -21.95 -17.83 1.14
N ALA A 39 -22.69 -18.30 0.14
CA ALA A 39 -23.38 -17.47 -0.84
C ALA A 39 -24.47 -16.60 -0.21
N VAL A 40 -25.23 -17.11 0.77
CA VAL A 40 -26.22 -16.33 1.51
C VAL A 40 -25.55 -15.17 2.26
N PHE A 41 -24.47 -15.43 3.00
CA PHE A 41 -23.75 -14.37 3.70
C PHE A 41 -23.11 -13.36 2.73
N ALA A 42 -22.53 -13.84 1.62
CA ALA A 42 -21.99 -12.96 0.59
C ALA A 42 -23.08 -12.06 -0.02
N LEU A 43 -24.27 -12.62 -0.30
CA LEU A 43 -25.39 -11.87 -0.82
C LEU A 43 -25.89 -10.82 0.19
N CYS A 44 -25.99 -11.18 1.47
CA CYS A 44 -26.30 -10.23 2.54
C CYS A 44 -25.26 -9.10 2.63
N ALA A 45 -23.97 -9.41 2.50
CA ALA A 45 -22.90 -8.42 2.51
C ALA A 45 -22.98 -7.47 1.31
N VAL A 46 -23.29 -8.00 0.12
CA VAL A 46 -23.51 -7.18 -1.09
C VAL A 46 -24.68 -6.23 -0.87
N VAL A 47 -25.83 -6.74 -0.42
CA VAL A 47 -27.00 -5.92 -0.09
C VAL A 47 -26.60 -4.83 0.91
N TYR A 48 -25.96 -5.20 2.02
CA TYR A 48 -25.50 -4.24 3.02
C TYR A 48 -24.61 -3.15 2.43
N THR A 49 -23.63 -3.51 1.59
CA THR A 49 -22.70 -2.56 0.97
C THR A 49 -23.41 -1.54 0.10
N PHE A 50 -24.47 -1.92 -0.61
CA PHE A 50 -25.25 -0.98 -1.43
C PHE A 50 -26.11 -0.01 -0.61
N PHE A 51 -26.61 -0.43 0.55
CA PHE A 51 -27.46 0.41 1.41
C PHE A 51 -26.69 1.15 2.50
N ALA A 52 -25.48 0.72 2.84
CA ALA A 52 -24.63 1.39 3.81
C ALA A 52 -24.15 2.74 3.26
N THR A 53 -24.21 3.79 4.08
CA THR A 53 -23.72 5.12 3.72
C THR A 53 -22.20 5.10 3.59
N PRO A 54 -21.63 5.33 2.39
CA PRO A 54 -20.18 5.32 2.23
C PRO A 54 -19.56 6.56 2.86
N ILE A 55 -18.51 6.36 3.67
CA ILE A 55 -17.73 7.44 4.28
C ILE A 55 -16.48 7.63 3.42
N TYR A 56 -16.46 8.69 2.64
CA TYR A 56 -15.31 9.07 1.82
C TYR A 56 -14.45 10.08 2.57
N SER A 57 -13.18 9.75 2.80
CA SER A 57 -12.20 10.66 3.38
C SER A 57 -11.20 11.06 2.31
N ALA A 58 -11.07 12.36 2.07
CA ALA A 58 -10.03 12.93 1.23
C ALA A 58 -9.06 13.69 2.14
N ASP A 59 -7.80 13.26 2.16
CA ASP A 59 -6.71 13.98 2.80
C ASP A 59 -6.08 14.92 1.76
N ALA A 60 -5.96 16.20 2.08
CA ALA A 60 -5.39 17.20 1.19
C ALA A 60 -4.23 17.90 1.90
N LEU A 61 -3.03 17.74 1.35
CA LEU A 61 -1.84 18.45 1.82
C LEU A 61 -1.89 19.91 1.34
N VAL A 62 -2.21 20.82 2.25
CA VAL A 62 -2.10 22.27 1.99
C VAL A 62 -0.62 22.65 2.08
N GLN A 63 0.00 22.86 0.92
CA GLN A 63 1.36 23.40 0.85
C GLN A 63 1.34 24.89 1.17
N ILE A 64 1.93 25.24 2.31
CA ILE A 64 2.07 26.62 2.80
C ILE A 64 3.22 27.36 2.10
N GLU A 65 4.00 26.65 1.28
CA GLU A 65 5.10 27.22 0.53
C GLU A 65 4.54 27.96 -0.69
N GLN A 66 4.41 29.27 -0.54
CA GLN A 66 4.30 30.16 -1.68
C GLN A 66 5.53 29.90 -2.54
N ASN A 67 5.35 29.64 -3.84
CA ASN A 67 6.41 29.74 -4.86
C ASN A 67 7.24 28.47 -5.21
N SER A 68 6.68 27.25 -5.26
CA SER A 68 7.40 26.13 -5.93
C SER A 68 7.38 26.24 -7.46
N GLY A 69 6.25 26.64 -8.06
CA GLY A 69 6.12 26.82 -9.51
C GLY A 69 6.78 28.09 -10.06
N ASN A 70 6.82 29.17 -9.28
CA ASN A 70 7.32 30.47 -9.73
C ASN A 70 8.82 30.67 -9.40
N SER A 71 9.41 29.87 -8.48
CA SER A 71 10.85 29.81 -8.26
C SER A 71 11.58 29.10 -9.39
N LEU A 72 11.05 27.95 -9.86
CA LEU A 72 11.60 27.23 -11.02
C LEU A 72 11.63 28.10 -12.29
N VAL A 73 10.57 28.87 -12.55
CA VAL A 73 10.51 29.79 -13.71
C VAL A 73 11.49 30.95 -13.55
N GLN A 74 11.67 31.46 -12.33
CA GLN A 74 12.61 32.53 -12.02
C GLN A 74 14.08 32.07 -12.15
N ASP A 75 14.40 30.85 -11.72
CA ASP A 75 15.74 30.27 -11.84
C ASP A 75 16.14 30.04 -13.31
N ILE A 76 15.21 29.53 -14.12
CA ILE A 76 15.43 29.36 -15.57
C ILE A 76 15.63 30.70 -16.26
N GLY A 77 14.78 31.70 -15.94
CA GLY A 77 14.92 33.05 -16.48
C GLY A 77 16.27 33.69 -16.13
N SER A 78 16.74 33.47 -14.91
CA SER A 78 18.02 34.01 -14.42
C SER A 78 19.23 33.32 -15.09
N ALA A 79 19.17 32.01 -15.30
CA ALA A 79 20.21 31.25 -15.99
C ALA A 79 20.31 31.61 -17.49
N LEU A 80 19.18 31.93 -18.12
CA LEU A 80 19.13 32.37 -19.52
C LEU A 80 19.58 33.82 -19.71
N ALA A 81 19.32 34.68 -18.73
CA ALA A 81 19.67 36.09 -18.75
C ALA A 81 21.15 36.35 -18.43
N ASN A 82 21.81 35.49 -17.66
CA ASN A 82 23.19 35.70 -17.25
C ASN A 82 24.17 35.16 -18.33
N LYS A 83 24.51 35.99 -19.33
CA LYS A 83 25.70 35.79 -20.18
C LYS A 83 26.92 36.31 -19.42
N PRO A 84 28.05 35.56 -19.33
CA PRO A 84 29.23 36.05 -18.64
C PRO A 84 29.73 37.35 -19.30
N PRO A 85 30.19 38.34 -18.51
CA PRO A 85 30.73 39.57 -19.07
C PRO A 85 31.90 39.20 -19.98
N ALA A 86 31.85 39.69 -21.22
CA ALA A 86 32.99 39.62 -22.13
C ALA A 86 34.19 40.18 -21.37
N SER A 87 35.21 39.34 -21.19
CA SER A 87 36.47 39.70 -20.57
C SER A 87 37.03 40.92 -21.31
N ASP A 88 36.90 42.09 -20.70
CA ASP A 88 37.53 43.32 -21.14
C ASP A 88 39.03 43.17 -20.87
N ALA A 89 39.74 42.69 -21.89
CA ALA A 89 41.18 42.52 -21.86
C ALA A 89 41.81 43.92 -21.76
N ARG A 90 42.23 44.27 -20.55
CA ARG A 90 42.82 45.55 -20.18
C ARG A 90 44.17 45.72 -20.89
N ASP A 91 44.26 46.68 -21.82
CA ASP A 91 45.47 47.00 -22.57
C ASP A 91 46.56 47.63 -21.66
N PRO A 92 47.85 47.26 -21.76
CA PRO A 92 48.88 47.66 -20.79
C PRO A 92 49.50 49.06 -20.95
N VAL A 93 48.88 49.99 -21.69
CA VAL A 93 49.57 51.22 -22.14
C VAL A 93 49.56 52.39 -21.13
N ASP A 94 48.91 52.24 -19.97
CA ASP A 94 48.70 53.36 -19.05
C ASP A 94 49.74 53.47 -17.91
N SER A 95 50.70 52.55 -17.82
CA SER A 95 51.58 52.43 -16.64
C SER A 95 52.83 53.33 -16.63
N PHE A 96 53.17 54.04 -17.71
CA PHE A 96 54.52 54.65 -17.84
C PHE A 96 54.62 56.17 -17.61
N ALA A 97 53.55 56.85 -17.16
CA ALA A 97 53.54 58.32 -17.13
C ALA A 97 53.17 58.98 -15.78
N SER A 98 53.49 58.38 -14.63
CA SER A 98 53.35 59.09 -13.35
C SER A 98 54.35 58.61 -12.30
N GLY A 99 55.40 59.41 -12.07
CA GLY A 99 56.41 59.14 -11.06
C GLY A 99 57.63 60.05 -11.16
N ALA A 100 57.43 61.33 -11.44
CA ALA A 100 58.38 62.39 -11.13
C ALA A 100 57.74 63.23 -10.01
N TRP A 101 58.59 63.73 -9.11
CA TRP A 101 58.33 64.39 -7.81
C TRP A 101 58.22 63.46 -6.60
#